data_AF-A0A7S2U6W4-F1
#
_entry.id   AF-A0A7S2U6W4-F1
#
_cell.length_a   1.000
_cell.length_b   1.000
_cell.length_c   1.000
_cell.angle_alpha   90.00
_cell.angle_beta   90.00
_cell.angle_gamma   90.00
#
_symmetry.space_group_name_H-M   'P 1'
#
loop_
_entity.id
_entity.type
_entity.pdbx_description
1 polymer ?
#
loop_
_entity_poly.entity_id
_entity_poly.type
_entity_poly.pdbx_seq_one_letter_code
_entity_poly.pdbx_strand_id
1 'polypeptide(L)'
;SNTVDLTISNANIYFFSWASFIAAVYIAGSCAQEASGPNDSAIGFDKAKWLGLCASSLIMLSSSSKFFYSYGCSKGGLSSTQTCKRTKYAVSLGVIGTVFATAMVCMASKGNASNTLQLAVSFILFTMYCFGVGYITFENGPGDSIGNLYFSTRWAGFIISLFLLASSVKQMRAPQNIPKEKDEDDKAVSVESDPESADQK
;
A
#
# COMPACT_ATOMS: atom_id res chain seq x y z
N SER A 1 -10.95 39.83 -10.92
CA SER A 1 -11.11 38.80 -9.87
C SER A 1 -12.01 37.73 -10.46
N ASN A 2 -11.42 36.66 -11.00
CA ASN A 2 -12.20 35.56 -11.57
C ASN A 2 -12.44 34.58 -10.42
N THR A 3 -13.63 34.66 -9.82
CA THR A 3 -14.16 33.62 -8.94
C THR A 3 -14.33 32.38 -9.78
N VAL A 4 -13.34 31.49 -9.73
CA VAL A 4 -13.46 30.14 -10.27
C VAL A 4 -14.44 29.43 -9.36
N ASP A 5 -15.71 29.40 -9.76
CA ASP A 5 -16.71 28.55 -9.15
C ASP A 5 -16.25 27.10 -9.30
N LEU A 6 -15.66 26.57 -8.23
CA LEU A 6 -15.32 25.15 -8.06
C LEU A 6 -16.60 24.33 -7.78
N THR A 7 -17.70 24.66 -8.47
CA THR A 7 -18.92 23.90 -8.44
C THR A 7 -18.62 22.57 -9.09
N ILE A 8 -18.66 21.50 -8.30
CA ILE A 8 -18.38 20.14 -8.74
C ILE A 8 -19.40 19.76 -9.82
N SER A 9 -19.06 20.03 -11.08
CA SER A 9 -20.00 19.90 -12.20
C SER A 9 -20.19 18.45 -12.66
N ASN A 10 -19.35 17.51 -12.23
CA ASN A 10 -19.47 16.11 -12.66
C ASN A 10 -18.98 15.13 -11.59
N ALA A 11 -19.92 14.52 -10.86
CA ALA A 11 -19.66 13.41 -9.94
C ALA A 11 -19.00 12.21 -10.67
N ASN A 12 -19.29 12.02 -11.96
CA ASN A 12 -18.76 10.92 -12.77
C ASN A 12 -17.23 10.91 -12.86
N ILE A 13 -16.57 12.07 -12.87
CA ILE A 13 -15.11 12.17 -12.93
C ILE A 13 -14.47 11.59 -11.66
N TYR A 14 -15.14 11.73 -10.52
CA TYR A 14 -14.67 11.15 -9.25
C TYR A 14 -14.69 9.64 -9.34
N PHE A 15 -15.84 9.04 -9.63
CA PHE A 15 -15.96 7.58 -9.75
C PHE A 15 -14.98 7.01 -10.78
N PHE A 16 -14.76 7.72 -11.89
CA PHE A 16 -13.80 7.29 -12.90
C PHE A 16 -12.35 7.34 -12.41
N SER A 17 -11.95 8.39 -11.67
CA SER A 17 -10.62 8.46 -11.06
C SER A 17 -10.38 7.38 -10.00
N TRP A 18 -11.44 6.98 -9.28
CA TRP A 18 -11.40 5.87 -8.34
C TRP A 18 -11.28 4.52 -9.04
N ALA A 19 -12.10 4.30 -10.08
CA ALA A 19 -12.06 3.08 -10.86
C ALA A 19 -10.70 2.92 -11.56
N SER A 20 -10.14 3.99 -12.15
CA SER A 20 -8.83 3.95 -12.79
C SER A 20 -7.71 3.71 -11.78
N PHE A 21 -7.81 4.29 -10.57
CA PHE A 21 -6.86 4.02 -9.50
C PHE A 21 -6.91 2.56 -9.03
N ILE A 22 -8.12 2.03 -8.78
CA ILE A 22 -8.30 0.62 -8.38
C ILE A 22 -7.79 -0.30 -9.48
N ALA A 23 -8.09 -0.01 -10.75
CA ALA A 23 -7.59 -0.77 -11.89
C ALA A 23 -6.06 -0.72 -11.97
N ALA A 24 -5.44 0.45 -11.78
CA ALA A 24 -3.98 0.58 -11.77
C ALA A 24 -3.33 -0.21 -10.63
N VAL A 25 -3.91 -0.17 -9.43
CA VAL A 25 -3.46 -0.97 -8.28
C VAL A 25 -3.64 -2.47 -8.53
N TYR A 26 -4.77 -2.86 -9.13
CA TYR A 26 -5.04 -4.25 -9.48
C TYR A 26 -4.01 -4.77 -10.49
N ILE A 27 -3.77 -4.04 -11.58
CA ILE A 27 -2.78 -4.41 -12.60
C ILE A 27 -1.37 -4.45 -11.97
N ALA A 28 -0.99 -3.46 -11.17
CA ALA A 28 0.30 -3.47 -10.48
C ALA A 28 0.44 -4.68 -9.55
N GLY A 29 -0.64 -5.07 -8.86
CA GLY A 29 -0.70 -6.28 -8.04
C GLY A 29 -0.53 -7.55 -8.87
N SER A 30 -1.24 -7.66 -10.00
CA SER A 30 -1.13 -8.80 -10.92
C SER A 30 0.27 -8.92 -11.53
N CYS A 31 0.86 -7.82 -12.01
CA CYS A 31 2.23 -7.82 -12.51
C CYS A 31 3.25 -8.20 -11.43
N ALA A 32 3.06 -7.75 -10.19
CA ALA A 32 3.93 -8.12 -9.07
C ALA A 32 3.81 -9.61 -8.69
N GLN A 33 2.61 -10.19 -8.85
CA GLN A 33 2.38 -11.62 -8.66
C GLN A 33 3.07 -12.45 -9.76
N GLU A 34 2.90 -12.08 -11.02
CA GLU A 34 3.57 -12.74 -12.15
C GLU A 34 5.09 -12.69 -12.01
N ALA A 35 5.64 -11.56 -11.58
CA ALA A 35 7.08 -11.41 -11.35
C ALA A 35 7.61 -12.24 -10.17
N SER A 36 6.75 -12.66 -9.23
CA SER A 36 7.17 -13.42 -8.04
C SER A 36 7.20 -14.94 -8.27
N GLY A 37 6.72 -15.43 -9.42
CA GLY A 37 6.71 -16.86 -9.74
C GLY A 37 5.58 -17.66 -9.07
N PRO A 38 5.22 -18.84 -9.61
CA PRO A 38 4.03 -19.60 -9.23
C PRO A 38 4.06 -20.22 -7.81
N ASN A 39 5.23 -20.39 -7.19
CA ASN A 39 5.36 -21.07 -5.90
C ASN A 39 5.11 -20.17 -4.67
N ASP A 40 4.84 -18.88 -4.85
CA ASP A 40 4.89 -17.88 -3.76
C ASP A 40 3.58 -17.08 -3.58
N SER A 41 2.45 -17.75 -3.83
CA SER A 41 1.11 -17.14 -3.89
C SER A 41 0.65 -16.51 -2.56
N ALA A 42 1.14 -17.01 -1.42
CA ALA A 42 0.84 -16.43 -0.10
C ALA A 42 1.62 -15.12 0.14
N ILE A 43 2.85 -15.01 -0.34
CA ILE A 43 3.70 -13.83 -0.20
C ILE A 43 3.23 -12.70 -1.14
N GLY A 44 2.65 -13.06 -2.29
CA GLY A 44 2.12 -12.10 -3.27
C GLY A 44 1.00 -11.20 -2.74
N PHE A 45 0.12 -11.72 -1.87
CA PHE A 45 -1.03 -10.96 -1.38
C PHE A 45 -0.63 -9.85 -0.39
N ASP A 46 0.45 -10.05 0.36
CA ASP A 46 0.96 -9.01 1.27
C ASP A 46 1.76 -7.95 0.52
N LYS A 47 2.55 -8.33 -0.50
CA LYS A 47 3.24 -7.37 -1.39
C LYS A 47 2.25 -6.41 -2.07
N ALA A 48 1.12 -6.91 -2.56
CA ALA A 48 0.09 -6.09 -3.20
C ALA A 48 -0.50 -5.03 -2.24
N LYS A 49 -0.71 -5.37 -0.96
CA LYS A 49 -1.20 -4.41 0.05
C LYS A 49 -0.20 -3.29 0.31
N TRP A 50 1.08 -3.64 0.45
CA TRP A 50 2.16 -2.66 0.64
C TRP A 50 2.34 -1.77 -0.59
N LEU A 51 2.20 -2.31 -1.80
CA LEU A 51 2.18 -1.53 -3.04
C LEU A 51 0.99 -0.58 -3.11
N GLY A 52 -0.20 -1.03 -2.73
CA GLY A 52 -1.39 -0.17 -2.64
C GLY A 52 -1.21 0.99 -1.65
N LEU A 53 -0.59 0.71 -0.50
CA LEU A 53 -0.23 1.74 0.47
C LEU A 53 0.81 2.73 -0.09
N CYS A 54 1.83 2.24 -0.79
CA CYS A 54 2.82 3.09 -1.46
C CYS A 54 2.16 4.01 -2.51
N ALA A 55 1.31 3.45 -3.37
CA ALA A 55 0.60 4.18 -4.41
C ALA A 55 -0.31 5.26 -3.83
N SER A 56 -1.10 4.94 -2.79
CA SER A 56 -1.94 5.92 -2.11
C SER A 56 -1.13 7.04 -1.44
N SER A 57 0.01 6.71 -0.83
CA SER A 57 0.92 7.69 -0.22
C SER A 57 1.54 8.62 -1.28
N LEU A 58 1.92 8.08 -2.43
CA LEU A 58 2.43 8.86 -3.57
C LEU A 58 1.39 9.80 -4.16
N ILE A 59 0.13 9.36 -4.28
CA ILE A 59 -0.97 10.21 -4.75
C ILE A 59 -1.23 11.34 -3.76
N MET A 60 -1.23 11.02 -2.46
CA MET A 60 -1.37 12.02 -1.39
C MET A 60 -0.23 13.03 -1.44
N LEU A 61 1.01 12.57 -1.59
CA LEU A 61 2.19 13.43 -1.73
C LEU A 61 2.09 14.32 -2.97
N SER A 62 1.72 13.76 -4.12
CA SER A 62 1.63 14.45 -5.41
C SER A 62 0.57 15.55 -5.39
N SER A 63 -0.62 15.22 -4.89
CA SER A 63 -1.72 16.19 -4.74
C SER A 63 -1.33 17.31 -3.77
N SER A 64 -0.81 16.97 -2.59
CA SER A 64 -0.40 17.96 -1.58
C SER A 64 0.71 18.88 -2.05
N SER A 65 1.66 18.36 -2.83
CA SER A 65 2.77 19.14 -3.37
C SER A 65 2.26 20.20 -4.34
N LYS A 66 1.35 19.83 -5.26
CA LYS A 66 0.72 20.79 -6.18
C LYS A 66 -0.01 21.91 -5.41
N PHE A 67 -0.74 21.55 -4.35
CA PHE A 67 -1.39 22.51 -3.46
C PHE A 67 -0.38 23.43 -2.76
N PHE A 68 0.71 22.88 -2.22
CA PHE A 68 1.74 23.66 -1.54
C PHE A 68 2.35 24.74 -2.45
N TYR A 69 2.59 24.42 -3.72
CA TYR A 69 3.07 25.39 -4.71
C TYR A 69 1.99 26.40 -5.13
N SER A 70 0.77 25.93 -5.41
CA SER A 70 -0.32 26.79 -5.92
C SER A 70 -0.74 27.89 -4.94
N TYR A 71 -0.69 27.63 -3.64
CA TYR A 71 -1.06 28.61 -2.61
C TYR A 71 0.11 29.49 -2.15
N GLY A 72 1.30 29.35 -2.74
CA GLY A 72 2.44 30.21 -2.41
C GLY A 72 2.96 30.03 -0.98
N CYS A 73 2.71 28.87 -0.36
CA CYS A 73 3.16 28.53 0.99
C CYS A 73 4.68 28.69 1.19
N SER A 74 5.46 28.50 0.12
CA SER A 74 6.92 28.65 0.15
C SER A 74 7.40 30.10 0.14
N LYS A 75 6.56 31.07 -0.23
CA LYS A 75 6.94 32.48 -0.43
C LYS A 75 6.40 33.43 0.64
N GLY A 76 5.88 32.90 1.76
CA GLY A 76 5.33 33.73 2.84
C GLY A 76 4.03 34.46 2.49
N GLY A 77 3.27 33.99 1.50
CA GLY A 77 1.99 34.61 1.10
C GLY A 77 0.93 34.54 2.20
N LEU A 78 0.07 35.58 2.28
CA LEU A 78 -1.01 35.77 3.25
C LEU A 78 -2.12 34.70 3.27
N SER A 79 -2.01 33.60 2.51
CA SER A 79 -3.00 32.52 2.59
C SER A 79 -2.94 31.91 3.99
N SER A 80 -4.10 31.81 4.64
CA SER A 80 -4.28 31.33 6.03
C SER A 80 -3.16 30.40 6.51
N THR A 81 -2.37 30.89 7.48
CA THR A 81 -1.22 30.17 8.06
C THR A 81 -1.58 28.75 8.51
N GLN A 82 -2.84 28.50 8.86
CA GLN A 82 -3.37 27.20 9.26
C GLN A 82 -3.50 26.20 8.09
N THR A 83 -3.96 26.62 6.91
CA THR A 83 -4.04 25.76 5.72
C THR A 83 -2.67 25.29 5.30
N CYS A 84 -1.69 26.19 5.34
CA CYS A 84 -0.31 25.87 5.00
C CYS A 84 0.31 24.84 5.96
N LYS A 85 0.10 25.01 7.27
CA LYS A 85 0.54 24.04 8.29
C LYS A 85 -0.07 22.65 8.06
N ARG A 86 -1.36 22.58 7.72
CA ARG A 86 -2.05 21.32 7.44
C ARG A 86 -1.57 20.64 6.16
N THR A 87 -1.35 21.40 5.09
CA THR A 87 -0.77 20.88 3.85
C THR A 87 0.65 20.36 4.09
N LYS A 88 1.46 21.08 4.87
CA LYS A 88 2.80 20.61 5.26
C LYS A 88 2.73 19.29 6.02
N TYR A 89 1.82 19.16 6.98
CA TYR A 89 1.59 17.91 7.70
C TYR A 89 1.18 16.77 6.76
N ALA A 90 0.29 17.05 5.81
CA ALA A 90 -0.16 16.05 4.85
C ALA A 90 0.95 15.60 3.87
N VAL A 91 1.81 16.53 3.42
CA VAL A 91 3.02 16.21 2.65
C VAL A 91 3.94 15.31 3.48
N SER A 92 4.22 15.67 4.74
CA SER A 92 5.07 14.86 5.63
C SER A 92 4.50 13.46 5.83
N LEU A 93 3.19 13.35 6.06
CA LEU A 93 2.51 12.06 6.21
C LEU A 93 2.63 11.20 4.95
N GLY A 94 2.46 11.80 3.75
CA GLY A 94 2.65 11.12 2.48
C GLY A 94 4.08 10.61 2.28
N VAL A 95 5.10 11.43 2.59
CA VAL A 95 6.51 11.02 2.51
C VAL A 95 6.79 9.86 3.47
N ILE A 96 6.36 9.98 4.72
CA ILE A 96 6.56 8.93 5.74
C ILE A 96 5.89 7.63 5.28
N GLY A 97 4.63 7.71 4.82
CA GLY A 97 3.89 6.56 4.29
C GLY A 97 4.60 5.88 3.13
N THR A 98 5.10 6.66 2.16
CA THR A 98 5.87 6.11 1.02
C THR A 98 7.15 5.45 1.48
N VAL A 99 7.93 6.07 2.37
CA VAL A 99 9.20 5.50 2.86
C VAL A 99 8.96 4.16 3.58
N PHE A 100 7.98 4.10 4.49
CA PHE A 100 7.65 2.87 5.20
C PHE A 100 7.11 1.79 4.25
N ALA A 101 6.22 2.15 3.32
CA ALA A 101 5.68 1.21 2.36
C ALA A 101 6.78 0.64 1.45
N THR A 102 7.65 1.48 0.90
CA THR A 102 8.78 1.04 0.07
C THR A 102 9.75 0.17 0.87
N ALA A 103 10.09 0.56 2.10
CA ALA A 103 10.95 -0.26 2.95
C ALA A 103 10.37 -1.65 3.20
N MET A 104 9.05 -1.74 3.50
CA MET A 104 8.38 -3.02 3.69
C MET A 104 8.31 -3.86 2.41
N VAL A 105 8.08 -3.25 1.24
CA VAL A 105 8.17 -3.96 -0.04
C VAL A 105 9.57 -4.52 -0.25
N CYS A 106 10.61 -3.72 0.00
CA CYS A 106 12.00 -4.17 -0.13
C CYS A 106 12.36 -5.31 0.85
N MET A 107 11.88 -5.23 2.09
CA MET A 107 12.10 -6.29 3.08
C MET A 107 11.33 -7.56 2.76
N ALA A 108 10.09 -7.43 2.27
CA ALA A 108 9.28 -8.55 1.81
C ALA A 108 9.93 -9.26 0.61
N SER A 109 10.55 -8.51 -0.32
CA SER A 109 11.29 -9.09 -1.44
C SER A 109 12.52 -9.90 -1.04
N LYS A 110 13.09 -9.65 0.15
CA LYS A 110 14.24 -10.39 0.67
C LYS A 110 13.84 -11.61 1.52
N GLY A 111 12.53 -11.88 1.69
CA GLY A 111 12.03 -12.98 2.51
C GLY A 111 12.25 -12.79 4.03
N ASN A 112 12.71 -11.62 4.47
CA ASN A 112 13.06 -11.36 5.88
C ASN A 112 12.03 -10.48 6.59
N ALA A 113 10.79 -10.47 6.11
CA ALA A 113 9.71 -9.72 6.72
C ALA A 113 9.18 -10.48 7.95
N SER A 114 9.64 -10.10 9.14
CA SER A 114 9.06 -10.61 10.38
C SER A 114 7.60 -10.16 10.51
N ASN A 115 6.69 -11.10 10.82
CA ASN A 115 5.28 -10.83 11.07
C ASN A 115 5.08 -9.76 12.17
N THR A 116 5.95 -9.75 13.19
CA THR A 116 5.93 -8.75 14.26
C THR A 116 6.24 -7.36 13.75
N LEU A 117 7.21 -7.23 12.84
CA LEU A 117 7.57 -5.94 12.23
C LEU A 117 6.43 -5.42 11.34
N GLN A 118 5.84 -6.31 10.54
CA GLN A 118 4.69 -5.98 9.69
C GLN A 118 3.50 -5.47 10.51
N LEU A 119 3.20 -6.11 11.65
CA LEU A 119 2.16 -5.63 12.57
C LEU A 119 2.52 -4.26 13.16
N ALA A 120 3.74 -4.09 13.68
CA ALA A 120 4.18 -2.85 14.31
C ALA A 120 4.11 -1.67 13.34
N VAL A 121 4.64 -1.84 12.12
CA VAL A 121 4.60 -0.82 11.07
C VAL A 121 3.16 -0.52 10.65
N SER A 122 2.32 -1.55 10.47
CA SER A 122 0.90 -1.35 10.13
C SER A 122 0.15 -0.58 11.21
N PHE A 123 0.44 -0.85 12.49
CA PHE A 123 -0.18 -0.16 13.62
C PHE A 123 0.27 1.32 13.71
N ILE A 124 1.56 1.59 13.52
CA ILE A 124 2.09 2.97 13.48
C ILE A 124 1.44 3.75 12.33
N LEU A 125 1.37 3.16 11.15
CA LEU A 125 0.72 3.80 10.01
C LEU A 125 -0.77 4.02 10.26
N PHE A 126 -1.48 3.02 10.79
CA PHE A 126 -2.89 3.15 11.14
C PHE A 126 -3.15 4.31 12.11
N THR A 127 -2.36 4.43 13.17
CA THR A 127 -2.49 5.53 14.14
C THR A 127 -2.19 6.88 13.49
N MET A 128 -1.10 6.99 12.71
CA MET A 128 -0.78 8.22 11.98
C MET A 128 -1.89 8.64 10.99
N TYR A 129 -2.44 7.68 10.24
CA TYR A 129 -3.58 7.94 9.32
C TYR A 129 -4.84 8.30 10.09
N CYS A 130 -5.11 7.69 11.24
CA CYS A 130 -6.24 8.04 12.11
C CYS A 130 -6.14 9.49 12.60
N PHE A 131 -4.98 9.89 13.13
CA PHE A 131 -4.72 11.28 13.51
C PHE A 131 -4.78 12.21 12.30
N GLY A 132 -4.29 11.78 11.14
CA GLY A 132 -4.37 12.56 9.89
C GLY A 132 -5.80 12.79 9.42
N VAL A 133 -6.68 11.80 9.53
CA VAL A 133 -8.12 11.95 9.25
C VAL A 133 -8.74 12.91 10.26
N GLY A 134 -8.51 12.71 11.57
CA GLY A 134 -9.09 13.56 12.61
C GLY A 134 -8.64 15.02 12.52
N TYR A 135 -7.33 15.25 12.50
CA TYR A 135 -6.72 16.59 12.49
C TYR A 135 -7.15 17.42 11.28
N ILE A 136 -7.40 16.79 10.14
CA ILE A 136 -7.67 17.49 8.90
C ILE A 136 -9.17 17.60 8.62
N THR A 137 -9.99 16.76 9.25
CA THR A 137 -11.46 16.76 9.07
C THR A 137 -12.18 17.64 10.09
N PHE A 138 -11.75 17.69 11.37
CA PHE A 138 -12.60 18.25 12.44
C PHE A 138 -12.55 19.77 12.66
N GLU A 139 -11.60 20.52 12.10
CA GLU A 139 -11.51 21.96 12.35
C GLU A 139 -11.72 22.78 11.08
N ASN A 140 -12.96 23.26 10.82
CA ASN A 140 -13.31 24.23 9.76
C ASN A 140 -12.31 24.20 8.60
N GLY A 141 -12.20 22.99 8.05
CA GLY A 141 -11.06 22.58 7.27
C GLY A 141 -11.12 23.24 5.91
N PRO A 142 -9.98 23.47 5.25
CA PRO A 142 -10.03 23.81 3.84
C PRO A 142 -10.70 22.68 3.00
N GLY A 143 -11.10 21.55 3.60
CA GLY A 143 -11.92 20.50 3.00
C GLY A 143 -13.28 20.95 2.44
N ASP A 144 -13.84 22.07 2.89
CA ASP A 144 -15.03 22.65 2.25
C ASP A 144 -14.71 23.22 0.85
N SER A 145 -13.45 23.60 0.61
CA SER A 145 -12.97 24.18 -0.66
C SER A 145 -12.00 23.29 -1.45
N ILE A 146 -11.29 22.36 -0.80
CA ILE A 146 -10.20 21.55 -1.37
C ILE A 146 -10.72 20.28 -2.08
N GLY A 147 -12.04 20.06 -2.06
CA GLY A 147 -12.70 19.09 -2.93
C GLY A 147 -12.69 17.67 -2.38
N ASN A 148 -13.79 16.98 -2.65
CA ASN A 148 -14.07 15.59 -2.23
C ASN A 148 -12.95 14.59 -2.54
N LEU A 149 -12.07 14.89 -3.49
CA LEU A 149 -10.99 14.01 -3.91
C LEU A 149 -9.98 13.78 -2.78
N TYR A 150 -9.60 14.85 -2.08
CA TYR A 150 -8.62 14.78 -0.99
C TYR A 150 -9.20 14.01 0.21
N PHE A 151 -10.46 14.29 0.54
CA PHE A 151 -11.22 13.56 1.55
C PHE A 151 -11.23 12.07 1.21
N SER A 152 -11.67 11.72 0.00
CA SER A 152 -11.82 10.34 -0.43
C SER A 152 -10.49 9.58 -0.46
N THR A 153 -9.38 10.18 -0.95
CA THR A 153 -8.06 9.54 -0.93
C THR A 153 -7.54 9.24 0.48
N ARG A 154 -7.90 10.06 1.48
CA ARG A 154 -7.54 9.78 2.89
C ARG A 154 -8.32 8.60 3.45
N TRP A 155 -9.63 8.53 3.20
CA TRP A 155 -10.45 7.41 3.66
C TRP A 155 -9.98 6.09 3.06
N ALA A 156 -9.58 6.08 1.78
CA ALA A 156 -8.98 4.90 1.18
C ALA A 156 -7.67 4.47 1.87
N GLY A 157 -6.76 5.41 2.17
CA GLY A 157 -5.54 5.10 2.93
C GLY A 157 -5.83 4.55 4.33
N PHE A 158 -6.84 5.08 5.02
CA PHE A 158 -7.30 4.58 6.31
C PHE A 158 -7.87 3.15 6.22
N ILE A 159 -8.75 2.90 5.24
CA ILE A 159 -9.34 1.58 4.99
C ILE A 159 -8.24 0.56 4.66
N ILE A 160 -7.31 0.89 3.78
CA ILE A 160 -6.18 0.02 3.42
C ILE A 160 -5.34 -0.31 4.66
N SER A 161 -5.05 0.68 5.51
CA SER A 161 -4.30 0.49 6.76
C SER A 161 -5.06 -0.41 7.74
N LEU A 162 -6.39 -0.29 7.82
CA LEU A 162 -7.23 -1.17 8.63
C LEU A 162 -7.22 -2.61 8.11
N PHE A 163 -7.31 -2.80 6.79
CA PHE A 163 -7.22 -4.13 6.17
C PHE A 163 -5.84 -4.78 6.37
N LEU A 164 -4.76 -3.99 6.33
CA LEU A 164 -3.41 -4.43 6.68
C LEU A 164 -3.36 -4.92 8.12
N LEU A 165 -3.83 -4.09 9.07
CA LEU A 165 -3.85 -4.45 10.49
C LEU A 165 -4.69 -5.72 10.74
N ALA A 166 -5.88 -5.80 10.16
CA ALA A 166 -6.75 -6.97 10.28
C ALA A 166 -6.09 -8.24 9.71
N SER A 167 -5.36 -8.11 8.59
CA SER A 167 -4.61 -9.23 7.99
C SER A 167 -3.49 -9.69 8.91
N SER A 168 -2.70 -8.77 9.47
CA SER A 168 -1.61 -9.09 10.40
C SER A 168 -2.12 -9.74 11.69
N VAL A 169 -3.25 -9.28 12.21
CA VAL A 169 -3.89 -9.91 13.39
C VAL A 169 -4.40 -11.32 13.06
N LYS A 170 -4.98 -11.53 11.87
CA LYS A 170 -5.40 -12.87 11.42
C LYS A 170 -4.22 -13.83 11.32
N GLN A 171 -3.08 -13.39 10.77
CA GLN A 171 -1.87 -14.21 10.67
C GLN A 171 -1.33 -14.61 12.05
N MET A 172 -1.37 -13.71 13.04
CA MET A 172 -0.97 -14.06 14.42
C MET A 172 -1.93 -15.04 15.11
N ARG A 173 -3.23 -14.98 14.78
CA ARG A 173 -4.26 -15.84 15.39
C ARG A 173 -4.44 -17.17 14.67
N ALA A 174 -4.07 -17.27 13.40
CA ALA A 174 -4.08 -18.53 12.69
C ALA A 174 -3.01 -19.44 13.33
N PRO A 175 -3.39 -20.58 13.96
CA PRO A 175 -2.41 -21.53 14.44
C PRO A 175 -1.52 -21.93 13.26
N GLN A 176 -0.21 -21.98 13.49
CA GLN A 176 0.78 -22.45 12.51
C GLN A 176 0.51 -23.93 12.16
N ASN A 177 -0.53 -24.19 11.37
CA ASN A 177 -0.64 -25.41 10.59
C ASN A 177 0.32 -25.25 9.42
N ILE A 178 1.63 -25.30 9.71
CA ILE A 178 2.66 -25.52 8.70
C ILE A 178 2.35 -26.91 8.13
N PRO A 179 1.91 -27.03 6.87
CA PRO A 179 2.03 -28.31 6.19
C PRO A 179 3.53 -28.53 6.11
N LYS A 180 4.06 -29.48 6.90
CA LYS A 180 5.42 -29.97 6.69
C LYS A 180 5.44 -30.50 5.25
N GLU A 181 6.06 -29.74 4.38
CA GLU A 181 6.43 -30.17 3.04
C GLU A 181 7.18 -31.50 3.19
N LYS A 182 6.71 -32.50 2.48
CA LYS A 182 7.27 -33.85 2.46
C LYS A 182 8.64 -33.79 1.79
N ASP A 183 9.68 -33.47 2.56
CA ASP A 183 11.07 -33.80 2.21
C ASP A 183 11.26 -35.32 2.37
N GLU A 184 10.66 -36.16 1.51
CA GLU A 184 10.96 -37.61 1.54
C GLU A 184 10.57 -38.45 0.30
N ASP A 185 10.49 -37.89 -0.92
CA ASP A 185 10.09 -38.71 -2.10
C ASP A 185 10.96 -38.54 -3.36
N ASP A 186 12.22 -38.07 -3.27
CA ASP A 186 13.12 -37.98 -4.44
C ASP A 186 14.52 -38.58 -4.23
N LYS A 187 14.65 -39.56 -3.33
CA LYS A 187 15.89 -40.33 -3.14
C LYS A 187 15.69 -41.84 -2.97
N ALA A 188 14.83 -42.46 -3.76
CA ALA A 188 14.79 -43.92 -3.88
C ALA A 188 14.25 -44.43 -5.23
N VAL A 189 14.66 -43.82 -6.34
CA VAL A 189 14.63 -44.51 -7.64
C VAL A 189 16.07 -44.55 -8.17
N SER A 190 16.92 -45.29 -7.45
CA SER A 190 18.09 -45.92 -8.06
C SER A 190 17.55 -47.03 -8.96
N VAL A 191 17.33 -46.66 -10.22
CA VAL A 191 17.03 -47.54 -11.33
C VAL A 191 18.10 -48.64 -11.38
N GLU A 192 17.58 -49.85 -11.17
CA GLU A 192 18.11 -51.14 -11.55
C GLU A 192 18.77 -51.07 -12.94
N SER A 193 20.05 -51.40 -13.02
CA SER A 193 20.71 -51.76 -14.29
C SER A 193 21.19 -53.20 -14.16
N ASP A 194 20.59 -54.04 -15.00
CA ASP A 194 20.76 -55.48 -15.13
C ASP A 194 22.23 -55.95 -15.25
N PRO A 195 22.60 -57.11 -14.69
CA PRO A 195 23.78 -57.84 -15.12
C PRO A 195 23.50 -58.58 -16.45
N GLU A 196 24.17 -58.07 -17.48
CA GLU A 196 24.34 -58.65 -18.81
C GLU A 196 24.80 -60.11 -18.76
N SER A 197 24.11 -60.95 -19.54
CA SER A 197 24.36 -62.37 -19.74
C SER A 197 25.54 -62.63 -20.69
N ALA A 198 26.57 -63.32 -20.21
CA ALA A 198 27.51 -64.15 -20.96
C ALA A 198 28.07 -65.15 -19.92
N ASP A 199 28.29 -66.43 -20.13
CA ASP A 199 28.63 -67.19 -21.33
C ASP A 199 28.56 -68.67 -20.88
N GLN A 200 27.95 -69.57 -21.65
CA GLN A 200 28.17 -71.01 -21.46
C GLN A 200 27.82 -71.76 -22.76
N LYS A 201 28.86 -72.07 -23.52
CA LYS A 201 28.86 -73.15 -24.52
C LYS A 201 30.22 -73.85 -24.50
#